data_AF-A0A1G3YML2-F1
#
_entry.id   AF-A0A1G3YML2-F1
#
_cell.length_a   1.000
_cell.length_b   1.000
_cell.length_c   1.000
_cell.angle_alpha   90.00
_cell.angle_beta   90.00
_cell.angle_gamma   90.00
#
_symmetry.space_group_name_H-M   'P 1'
#
loop_
_entity.id
_entity.type
_entity.pdbx_description
1 polymer ?
#
loop_
_entity_poly.entity_id
_entity_poly.type
_entity_poly.pdbx_seq_one_letter_code
_entity_poly.pdbx_strand_id
1 'polypeptide(L)'
;MIGIFLKKPASHCVKPNCAADPAEKREYDQFGPWMLEIGSEEEMPPCFRSWYPELRTATFLFKIPVHEERRDLMPGMPMYRAVLAADEDGVTLLERSGSEIGKRRIGLGSVVALRHEEILLNGELILYLRGGETRVVAYNTVSGGLVQPLVDFLRARFPPAVNGFLPEATAVVDKFPFGYAIADLVARDGRFRPIHCEAEDRRRRLFRRRAGRLGNAILDNGEELAVVTRGKDERLRGHEAVYGISWLFLPFAELRGYKVVEPNIRRLGEPVVLSLRADGHEFDLDLECDASVLITELDRTAVRSC
;
A
#
# COMPACT_ATOMS: atom_id res chain seq x y z
N MET A 1 45.58 -11.76 1.71
CA MET A 1 44.33 -10.96 1.69
C MET A 1 43.77 -11.00 3.11
N ILE A 2 44.06 -9.97 3.91
CA ILE A 2 43.79 -9.96 5.36
C ILE A 2 42.35 -9.47 5.56
N GLY A 3 41.47 -10.36 6.03
CA GLY A 3 40.08 -10.04 6.32
C GLY A 3 39.97 -9.24 7.62
N ILE A 4 39.61 -7.96 7.51
CA ILE A 4 39.28 -7.10 8.65
C ILE A 4 37.86 -7.45 9.10
N PHE A 5 37.76 -8.24 10.17
CA PHE A 5 36.50 -8.42 10.91
C PHE A 5 36.18 -7.11 11.64
N LEU A 6 35.20 -6.35 11.13
CA LEU A 6 34.60 -5.22 11.84
C LEU A 6 33.87 -5.77 13.07
N LYS A 7 34.52 -5.63 14.23
CA LYS A 7 33.96 -5.90 15.55
C LYS A 7 32.76 -4.98 15.74
N LYS A 8 31.54 -5.54 15.83
CA LYS A 8 30.36 -4.81 16.32
C LYS A 8 30.76 -4.14 17.64
N PRO A 9 30.59 -2.82 17.81
CA PRO A 9 30.87 -2.19 19.10
C PRO A 9 30.02 -2.85 20.16
N ALA A 10 30.64 -3.22 21.27
CA ALA A 10 29.96 -3.81 22.41
C ALA A 10 28.83 -2.87 22.82
N SER A 11 27.59 -3.39 22.77
CA SER A 11 26.44 -2.74 23.36
C SER A 11 26.79 -2.43 24.81
N HIS A 12 26.76 -1.15 25.16
CA HIS A 12 26.89 -0.73 26.54
C HIS A 12 25.79 -1.45 27.34
N CYS A 13 26.20 -2.36 28.22
CA CYS A 13 25.32 -2.95 29.22
C CYS A 13 24.87 -1.83 30.17
N VAL A 14 23.81 -1.12 29.79
CA VAL A 14 23.05 -0.26 30.69
C VAL A 14 22.38 -1.20 31.69
N LYS A 15 22.64 -0.96 32.99
CA LYS A 15 22.09 -1.77 34.07
C LYS A 15 20.55 -1.76 34.00
N PRO A 16 19.87 -2.90 34.27
CA PRO A 16 18.41 -2.93 34.32
C PRO A 16 17.90 -2.14 35.53
N ASN A 17 17.13 -1.09 35.24
CA ASN A 17 16.07 -0.45 36.04
C ASN A 17 16.19 -0.44 37.57
N CYS A 18 16.44 0.76 38.12
CA CYS A 18 15.72 1.25 39.29
C CYS A 18 15.18 2.64 38.92
N ALA A 19 13.86 2.75 38.81
CA ALA A 19 13.07 3.97 38.50
C ALA A 19 13.02 4.44 37.02
N ALA A 20 12.56 3.58 36.09
CA ALA A 20 11.88 4.11 34.90
C ALA A 20 10.57 4.79 35.32
N ASP A 21 10.18 5.88 34.66
CA ASP A 21 8.92 6.57 34.94
C ASP A 21 7.74 5.58 34.76
N PRO A 22 6.77 5.50 35.69
CA PRO A 22 5.55 4.72 35.50
C PRO A 22 4.89 4.90 34.13
N ALA A 23 4.98 6.09 33.51
CA ALA A 23 4.48 6.33 32.15
C ALA A 23 5.28 5.58 31.08
N GLU A 24 6.61 5.63 31.14
CA GLU A 24 7.51 4.92 30.22
C GLU A 24 7.36 3.39 30.32
N LYS A 25 7.15 2.90 31.55
CA LYS A 25 6.88 1.48 31.77
C LYS A 25 5.54 1.07 31.16
N ARG A 26 4.51 1.90 31.28
CA ARG A 26 3.21 1.63 30.66
C ARG A 26 3.30 1.60 29.14
N GLU A 27 4.04 2.53 28.53
CA GLU A 27 4.30 2.54 27.09
C GLU A 27 5.03 1.27 26.66
N TYR A 28 6.07 0.86 27.37
CA TYR A 28 6.78 -0.41 27.14
C TYR A 28 5.86 -1.63 27.23
N ASP A 29 4.99 -1.66 28.24
CA ASP A 29 4.10 -2.80 28.47
C ASP A 29 3.07 -2.95 27.34
N GLN A 30 2.61 -1.83 26.79
CA GLN A 30 1.69 -1.75 25.64
C GLN A 30 2.38 -1.88 24.28
N PHE A 31 3.71 -1.83 24.23
CA PHE A 31 4.45 -1.89 22.98
C PHE A 31 4.32 -3.26 22.30
N GLY A 32 4.02 -3.21 21.00
CA GLY A 32 4.01 -4.32 20.07
C GLY A 32 4.29 -3.85 18.64
N PRO A 33 4.48 -4.77 17.69
CA PRO A 33 4.79 -4.44 16.29
C PRO A 33 3.62 -3.84 15.51
N TRP A 34 2.46 -3.62 16.13
CA TRP A 34 1.24 -3.13 15.49
C TRP A 34 1.03 -1.62 15.70
N MET A 35 0.36 -0.99 14.73
CA MET A 35 -0.17 0.37 14.88
C MET A 35 -1.25 0.40 15.96
N LEU A 36 -1.35 1.53 16.65
CA LEU A 36 -2.38 1.80 17.65
C LEU A 36 -3.01 3.16 17.41
N GLU A 37 -4.31 3.25 17.67
CA GLU A 37 -5.03 4.52 17.74
C GLU A 37 -4.61 5.32 18.98
N ILE A 38 -4.67 6.64 18.87
CA ILE A 38 -4.40 7.59 19.95
C ILE A 38 -5.71 8.34 20.23
N GLY A 39 -6.39 7.96 21.31
CA GLY A 39 -7.63 8.60 21.76
C GLY A 39 -7.42 9.68 22.82
N SER A 40 -6.23 9.78 23.41
CA SER A 40 -5.90 10.78 24.43
C SER A 40 -4.45 11.28 24.34
N GLU A 41 -4.15 12.38 25.04
CA GLU A 41 -2.79 12.95 25.08
C GLU A 41 -1.79 12.00 25.76
N GLU A 42 -2.26 11.21 26.72
CA GLU A 42 -1.45 10.21 27.44
C GLU A 42 -1.05 9.04 26.54
N GLU A 43 -1.87 8.71 25.54
CA GLU A 43 -1.61 7.64 24.57
C GLU A 43 -0.64 8.06 23.46
N MET A 44 -0.49 9.38 23.25
CA MET A 44 0.49 9.97 22.34
C MET A 44 1.92 9.67 22.83
N PRO A 45 2.82 9.16 21.97
CA PRO A 45 4.18 8.88 22.40
C PRO A 45 4.85 10.17 22.92
N PRO A 46 5.63 10.12 24.02
CA PRO A 46 6.13 11.32 24.70
C PRO A 46 6.83 12.32 23.78
N CYS A 47 7.63 11.83 22.82
CA CYS A 47 8.34 12.69 21.87
C CYS A 47 7.40 13.48 20.94
N PHE A 48 6.22 12.95 20.60
CA PHE A 48 5.24 13.61 19.74
C PHE A 48 4.15 14.37 20.52
N ARG A 49 4.15 14.32 21.87
CA ARG A 49 3.05 14.83 22.70
C ARG A 49 2.74 16.31 22.50
N SER A 50 3.76 17.14 22.24
CA SER A 50 3.57 18.57 21.95
C SER A 50 2.69 18.85 20.72
N TRP A 51 2.52 17.88 19.83
CA TRP A 51 1.67 17.99 18.63
C TRP A 51 0.22 17.54 18.87
N TYR A 52 -0.08 16.89 19.99
CA TYR A 52 -1.43 16.38 20.26
C TYR A 52 -2.53 17.45 20.19
N PRO A 53 -2.35 18.68 20.73
CA PRO A 53 -3.39 19.71 20.65
C PRO A 53 -3.82 20.06 19.23
N GLU A 54 -2.91 19.95 18.26
CA GLU A 54 -3.18 20.20 16.85
C GLU A 54 -3.85 19.00 16.16
N LEU A 55 -3.46 17.78 16.53
CA LEU A 55 -3.87 16.55 15.82
C LEU A 55 -5.10 15.86 16.41
N ARG A 56 -5.53 16.20 17.64
CA ARG A 56 -6.60 15.51 18.37
C ARG A 56 -7.98 15.51 17.68
N THR A 57 -8.19 16.37 16.69
CA THR A 57 -9.45 16.45 15.93
C THR A 57 -9.40 15.66 14.63
N ALA A 58 -8.30 14.98 14.33
CA ALA A 58 -8.19 14.15 13.15
C ALA A 58 -9.16 12.97 13.21
N THR A 59 -9.71 12.57 12.07
CA THR A 59 -10.59 11.40 11.95
C THR A 59 -9.84 10.12 12.29
N PHE A 60 -8.57 10.05 11.90
CA PHE A 60 -7.65 8.97 12.26
C PHE A 60 -6.42 9.57 12.90
N LEU A 61 -5.99 9.01 14.04
CA LEU A 61 -4.74 9.37 14.69
C LEU A 61 -4.05 8.09 15.19
N PHE A 62 -2.95 7.73 14.56
CA PHE A 62 -2.24 6.48 14.81
C PHE A 62 -0.78 6.73 15.20
N LYS A 63 -0.27 5.93 16.14
CA LYS A 63 1.18 5.77 16.38
C LYS A 63 1.72 4.55 15.64
N ILE A 64 2.86 4.74 14.97
CA ILE A 64 3.51 3.73 14.14
C ILE A 64 4.78 3.25 14.86
N PRO A 65 4.89 1.95 15.21
CA PRO A 65 6.01 1.42 15.98
C PRO A 65 7.32 1.43 15.18
N VAL A 66 8.44 1.36 15.90
CA VAL A 66 9.75 1.05 15.31
C VAL A 66 9.80 -0.41 14.84
N HIS A 67 10.67 -0.71 13.88
CA HIS A 67 10.93 -2.08 13.44
C HIS A 67 12.04 -2.73 14.28
N GLU A 68 11.83 -2.77 15.61
CA GLU A 68 12.74 -3.37 16.58
C GLU A 68 11.98 -4.39 17.44
N GLU A 69 12.65 -5.48 17.81
CA GLU A 69 12.03 -6.48 18.67
C GLU A 69 11.94 -5.93 20.10
N ARG A 70 10.83 -6.22 20.79
CA ARG A 70 10.59 -5.76 22.16
C ARG A 70 11.72 -6.10 23.14
N ARG A 71 12.41 -7.23 22.94
CA ARG A 71 13.54 -7.66 23.79
C ARG A 71 14.79 -6.78 23.67
N ASP A 72 14.89 -6.01 22.59
CA ASP A 72 15.98 -5.09 22.32
C ASP A 72 15.65 -3.65 22.78
N LEU A 73 14.42 -3.43 23.24
CA LEU A 73 13.93 -2.15 23.75
C LEU A 73 13.90 -2.14 25.28
N MET A 74 14.00 -0.95 25.86
CA MET A 74 13.86 -0.70 27.29
C MET A 74 12.86 0.43 27.54
N PRO A 75 12.19 0.49 28.71
CA PRO A 75 11.44 1.67 29.11
C PRO A 75 12.27 2.95 28.95
N GLY A 76 11.64 4.02 28.44
CA GLY A 76 12.29 5.29 28.12
C GLY A 76 12.96 5.33 26.74
N MET A 77 13.12 4.19 26.07
CA MET A 77 13.51 4.18 24.65
C MET A 77 12.34 4.60 23.76
N PRO A 78 12.63 5.24 22.63
CA PRO A 78 11.61 5.66 21.68
C PRO A 78 11.06 4.47 20.88
N MET A 79 9.85 4.05 21.22
CA MET A 79 9.21 2.85 20.65
C MET A 79 8.40 3.12 19.38
N TYR A 80 8.16 4.38 19.07
CA TYR A 80 7.38 4.80 17.91
C TYR A 80 8.23 5.66 16.98
N ARG A 81 8.20 5.32 15.69
CA ARG A 81 8.97 6.04 14.66
C ARG A 81 8.20 7.22 14.08
N ALA A 82 6.87 7.13 14.09
CA ALA A 82 6.02 8.13 13.47
C ALA A 82 4.62 8.19 14.11
N VAL A 83 3.94 9.32 13.90
CA VAL A 83 2.50 9.50 14.14
C VAL A 83 1.85 9.92 12.83
N LEU A 84 0.77 9.25 12.45
CA LEU A 84 -0.04 9.58 11.29
C LEU A 84 -1.38 10.12 11.75
N ALA A 85 -1.76 11.28 11.25
CA ALA A 85 -3.09 11.85 11.39
C ALA A 85 -3.74 12.00 10.01
N ALA A 86 -5.02 11.68 9.88
CA ALA A 86 -5.79 11.93 8.66
C ALA A 86 -7.13 12.57 8.99
N ASP A 87 -7.49 13.60 8.24
CA ASP A 87 -8.70 14.40 8.38
C ASP A 87 -9.19 14.88 6.99
N GLU A 88 -10.22 15.73 6.98
CA GLU A 88 -10.83 16.25 5.75
C GLU A 88 -9.86 17.05 4.86
N ASP A 89 -8.85 17.68 5.45
CA ASP A 89 -7.88 18.49 4.75
C ASP A 89 -6.71 17.62 4.20
N GLY A 90 -6.52 16.41 4.74
CA GLY A 90 -5.54 15.43 4.30
C GLY A 90 -4.77 14.70 5.38
N VAL A 91 -3.53 14.31 5.06
CA VAL A 91 -2.68 13.45 5.91
C VAL A 91 -1.53 14.26 6.49
N THR A 92 -1.39 14.25 7.81
CA THR A 92 -0.22 14.77 8.52
C THR A 92 0.62 13.59 9.01
N LEU A 93 1.90 13.60 8.67
CA LEU A 93 2.86 12.60 9.11
C LEU A 93 3.95 13.30 9.94
N LEU A 94 4.06 12.89 11.20
CA LEU A 94 5.17 13.24 12.08
C LEU A 94 6.18 12.10 12.07
N GLU A 95 7.41 12.34 11.65
CA GLU A 95 8.47 11.34 11.56
C GLU A 95 9.64 11.73 12.44
N ARG A 96 10.14 10.77 13.21
CA ARG A 96 11.32 10.99 14.04
C ARG A 96 12.59 10.61 13.28
N SER A 97 13.55 11.51 13.23
CA SER A 97 14.91 11.28 12.75
C SER A 97 15.90 11.60 13.88
N GLY A 98 16.29 10.56 14.63
CA GLY A 98 17.07 10.74 15.86
C GLY A 98 16.27 11.48 16.94
N SER A 99 16.71 12.70 17.29
CA SER A 99 16.04 13.59 18.25
C SER A 99 15.10 14.59 17.60
N GLU A 100 15.13 14.73 16.27
CA GLU A 100 14.31 15.69 15.54
C GLU A 100 13.00 15.05 15.09
N ILE A 101 11.94 15.86 15.09
CA ILE A 101 10.64 15.48 14.56
C ILE A 101 10.36 16.32 13.32
N GLY A 102 10.37 15.67 12.17
CA GLY A 102 9.89 16.24 10.92
C GLY A 102 8.37 16.18 10.89
N LYS A 103 7.72 17.26 10.47
CA LYS A 103 6.29 17.30 10.17
C LYS A 103 6.09 17.48 8.68
N ARG A 104 5.25 16.64 8.09
CA ARG A 104 4.82 16.76 6.70
C ARG A 104 3.31 16.77 6.63
N ARG A 105 2.76 17.72 5.87
CA ARG A 105 1.34 17.77 5.53
C ARG A 105 1.16 17.45 4.06
N ILE A 106 0.24 16.54 3.76
CA ILE A 106 -0.12 16.08 2.42
C ILE A 106 -1.60 16.41 2.24
N GLY A 107 -1.90 17.41 1.41
CA GLY A 107 -3.29 17.73 1.08
C GLY A 107 -3.88 16.67 0.17
N LEU A 108 -5.17 16.34 0.34
CA LEU A 108 -5.81 15.28 -0.46
C LEU A 108 -5.77 15.53 -1.96
N GLY A 109 -5.92 16.78 -2.40
CA GLY A 109 -5.80 17.15 -3.82
C GLY A 109 -4.41 16.95 -4.44
N SER A 110 -3.39 16.64 -3.62
CA SER A 110 -2.06 16.25 -4.09
C SER A 110 -1.90 14.74 -4.29
N VAL A 111 -2.81 13.92 -3.78
CA VAL A 111 -2.75 12.46 -3.92
C VAL A 111 -3.34 12.07 -5.27
N VAL A 112 -2.52 11.44 -6.12
CA VAL A 112 -2.92 11.03 -7.48
C VAL A 112 -3.37 9.58 -7.56
N ALA A 113 -2.86 8.75 -6.64
CA ALA A 113 -3.21 7.34 -6.51
C ALA A 113 -2.84 6.86 -5.10
N LEU A 114 -3.42 5.75 -4.71
CA LEU A 114 -3.11 5.07 -3.45
C LEU A 114 -2.80 3.61 -3.75
N ARG A 115 -1.77 3.07 -3.11
CA ARG A 115 -1.54 1.63 -3.09
C ARG A 115 -1.51 1.12 -1.66
N HIS A 116 -2.17 0.00 -1.44
CA HIS A 116 -2.12 -0.76 -0.21
C HIS A 116 -1.55 -2.13 -0.55
N GLU A 117 -0.47 -2.53 0.09
CA GLU A 117 0.22 -3.79 -0.16
C GLU A 117 0.39 -4.56 1.15
N GLU A 118 0.14 -5.86 1.12
CA GLU A 118 0.30 -6.76 2.24
C GLU A 118 1.08 -7.99 1.81
N ILE A 119 2.24 -8.20 2.43
CA ILE A 119 3.11 -9.36 2.21
C ILE A 119 3.39 -9.98 3.58
N LEU A 120 2.72 -11.09 3.90
CA LEU A 120 2.81 -11.73 5.21
C LEU A 120 2.50 -10.75 6.34
N LEU A 121 3.49 -10.42 7.18
CA LEU A 121 3.37 -9.49 8.30
C LEU A 121 3.77 -8.05 7.93
N ASN A 122 4.22 -7.81 6.69
CA ASN A 122 4.64 -6.50 6.23
C ASN A 122 3.52 -5.87 5.40
N GLY A 123 2.98 -4.75 5.89
CA GLY A 123 2.01 -3.95 5.18
C GLY A 123 2.61 -2.61 4.79
N GLU A 124 2.21 -2.08 3.63
CA GLU A 124 2.56 -0.74 3.19
C GLU A 124 1.33 -0.01 2.67
N LEU A 125 1.14 1.22 3.14
CA LEU A 125 0.25 2.19 2.53
C LEU A 125 1.11 3.22 1.80
N ILE A 126 0.94 3.31 0.49
CA ILE A 126 1.72 4.17 -0.40
C ILE A 126 0.78 5.22 -0.99
N LEU A 127 1.10 6.49 -0.73
CA LEU A 127 0.45 7.64 -1.36
C LEU A 127 1.33 8.10 -2.53
N TYR A 128 0.79 8.06 -3.73
CA TYR A 128 1.42 8.66 -4.90
C TYR A 128 1.00 10.11 -4.96
N LEU A 129 1.96 11.02 -4.91
CA LEU A 129 1.73 12.46 -4.87
C LEU A 129 2.05 13.11 -6.21
N ARG A 130 1.39 14.23 -6.48
CA ARG A 130 1.61 15.03 -7.68
C ARG A 130 3.09 15.36 -7.89
N GLY A 131 3.56 15.29 -9.13
CA GLY A 131 4.96 15.56 -9.47
C GLY A 131 5.91 14.39 -9.23
N GLY A 132 5.40 13.17 -9.06
CA GLY A 132 6.21 11.95 -8.99
C GLY A 132 6.73 11.58 -7.59
N GLU A 133 6.39 12.35 -6.55
CA GLU A 133 6.75 12.01 -5.17
C GLU A 133 5.90 10.84 -4.65
N THR A 134 6.48 9.98 -3.81
CA THR A 134 5.75 8.91 -3.11
C THR A 134 5.96 9.01 -1.61
N ARG A 135 4.93 8.67 -0.83
CA ARG A 135 5.01 8.56 0.63
C ARG A 135 4.58 7.17 1.08
N VAL A 136 5.43 6.51 1.86
CA VAL A 136 5.21 5.12 2.29
C VAL A 136 5.03 5.08 3.80
N VAL A 137 3.93 4.48 4.23
CA VAL A 137 3.63 4.19 5.62
C VAL A 137 3.66 2.68 5.79
N ALA A 138 4.83 2.16 6.15
CA ALA A 138 4.99 0.75 6.49
C ALA A 138 4.39 0.46 7.87
N TYR A 139 3.70 -0.67 7.97
CA TYR A 139 3.01 -1.14 9.16
C TYR A 139 3.01 -2.68 9.21
N ASN A 140 2.55 -3.26 10.33
CA ASN A 140 2.37 -4.71 10.41
C ASN A 140 0.95 -5.10 9.98
N THR A 141 0.77 -6.10 9.12
CA THR A 141 -0.56 -6.46 8.57
C THR A 141 -1.59 -6.87 9.63
N VAL A 142 -1.19 -7.18 10.86
CA VAL A 142 -2.11 -7.33 12.01
C VAL A 142 -2.91 -6.04 12.26
N SER A 143 -2.38 -4.88 11.88
CA SER A 143 -3.07 -3.59 11.88
C SER A 143 -3.88 -3.30 10.61
N GLY A 144 -4.08 -4.28 9.72
CA GLY A 144 -4.88 -4.12 8.50
C GLY A 144 -6.30 -3.62 8.80
N GLY A 145 -6.88 -4.04 9.93
CA GLY A 145 -8.18 -3.54 10.39
C GLY A 145 -8.23 -2.04 10.72
N LEU A 146 -7.09 -1.40 11.02
CA LEU A 146 -6.99 0.06 11.21
C LEU A 146 -6.64 0.78 9.91
N VAL A 147 -5.78 0.18 9.08
CA VAL A 147 -5.34 0.76 7.81
C VAL A 147 -6.46 0.73 6.77
N GLN A 148 -7.30 -0.30 6.75
CA GLN A 148 -8.34 -0.42 5.74
C GLN A 148 -9.39 0.71 5.80
N PRO A 149 -9.94 1.07 6.98
CA PRO A 149 -10.80 2.26 7.10
C PRO A 149 -10.11 3.56 6.71
N LEU A 150 -8.81 3.70 7.01
CA LEU A 150 -8.02 4.85 6.57
C LEU A 150 -7.92 4.89 5.04
N VAL A 151 -7.65 3.76 4.39
CA VAL A 151 -7.61 3.65 2.93
C VAL A 151 -8.95 4.07 2.31
N ASP A 152 -10.06 3.55 2.85
CA ASP A 152 -11.40 3.87 2.34
C ASP A 152 -11.76 5.35 2.58
N PHE A 153 -11.35 5.91 3.72
CA PHE A 153 -11.48 7.35 3.99
C PHE A 153 -10.73 8.21 2.98
N LEU A 154 -9.49 7.85 2.64
CA LEU A 154 -8.70 8.60 1.66
C LEU A 154 -9.29 8.49 0.25
N ARG A 155 -9.73 7.27 -0.14
CA ARG A 155 -10.34 7.01 -1.45
C ARG A 155 -11.65 7.75 -1.66
N ALA A 156 -12.49 7.84 -0.62
CA ALA A 156 -13.76 8.58 -0.68
C ALA A 156 -13.59 10.08 -0.97
N ARG A 157 -12.36 10.60 -0.90
CA ARG A 157 -12.03 12.02 -1.15
C ARG A 157 -11.20 12.21 -2.42
N PHE A 158 -11.06 11.18 -3.22
CA PHE A 158 -10.52 11.35 -4.56
C PHE A 158 -11.39 12.30 -5.39
N PRO A 159 -10.77 13.08 -6.31
CA PRO A 159 -11.53 13.94 -7.18
C PRO A 159 -12.53 13.10 -7.99
N PRO A 160 -13.80 13.53 -8.09
CA PRO A 160 -14.80 12.79 -8.85
C PRO A 160 -14.38 12.70 -10.31
N ALA A 161 -14.72 11.60 -10.96
CA ALA A 161 -14.49 11.46 -12.40
C ALA A 161 -15.30 12.53 -13.16
N VAL A 162 -14.62 13.27 -14.05
CA VAL A 162 -15.25 14.33 -14.85
C VAL A 162 -16.23 13.74 -15.87
N ASN A 163 -16.01 12.49 -16.31
CA ASN A 163 -16.83 11.76 -17.26
C ASN A 163 -16.93 10.28 -16.84
N GLY A 164 -17.83 9.96 -15.91
CA GLY A 164 -18.05 8.57 -15.51
C GLY A 164 -18.64 7.75 -16.67
N PHE A 165 -17.90 6.77 -17.18
CA PHE A 165 -18.45 5.69 -17.99
C PHE A 165 -18.05 4.36 -17.36
N LEU A 166 -19.02 3.46 -17.23
CA LEU A 166 -18.81 2.08 -16.79
C LEU A 166 -18.71 1.20 -18.04
N PRO A 167 -17.55 0.61 -18.37
CA PRO A 167 -17.49 -0.42 -19.39
C PRO A 167 -18.39 -1.60 -19.00
N GLU A 168 -18.92 -2.30 -20.00
CA GLU A 168 -19.74 -3.47 -19.76
C GLU A 168 -18.83 -4.60 -19.25
N ALA A 169 -19.03 -5.01 -17.99
CA ALA A 169 -18.20 -5.99 -17.31
C ALA A 169 -18.08 -7.27 -18.15
N THR A 170 -16.87 -7.60 -18.60
CA THR A 170 -16.60 -8.88 -19.25
C THR A 170 -16.44 -9.95 -18.17
N ALA A 171 -17.05 -11.11 -18.40
CA ALA A 171 -17.35 -12.16 -17.42
C ALA A 171 -16.33 -12.34 -16.28
N VAL A 172 -16.86 -12.37 -15.06
CA VAL A 172 -16.13 -12.75 -13.83
C VAL A 172 -15.67 -14.20 -13.96
N VAL A 173 -14.37 -14.43 -13.83
CA VAL A 173 -13.81 -15.78 -13.84
C VAL A 173 -14.09 -16.45 -12.49
N ASP A 174 -14.68 -17.65 -12.51
CA ASP A 174 -15.02 -18.46 -11.33
C ASP A 174 -13.84 -18.82 -10.39
N LYS A 175 -12.58 -18.63 -10.84
CA LYS A 175 -11.36 -19.02 -10.10
C LYS A 175 -10.25 -17.99 -10.28
N PHE A 176 -10.41 -16.86 -9.61
CA PHE A 176 -9.33 -15.89 -9.41
C PHE A 176 -8.54 -16.27 -8.15
N PRO A 177 -7.19 -16.37 -8.20
CA PRO A 177 -6.41 -16.41 -6.97
C PRO A 177 -6.71 -15.13 -6.19
N PHE A 178 -7.13 -15.25 -4.92
CA PHE A 178 -7.67 -14.15 -4.09
C PHE A 178 -9.01 -13.57 -4.54
N GLY A 179 -9.94 -14.41 -4.99
CA GLY A 179 -11.35 -14.02 -5.10
C GLY A 179 -11.90 -13.32 -3.85
N TYR A 180 -11.33 -13.58 -2.66
CA TYR A 180 -11.67 -12.85 -1.43
C TYR A 180 -11.27 -11.37 -1.46
N ALA A 181 -10.15 -10.99 -2.09
CA ALA A 181 -9.70 -9.59 -2.16
C ALA A 181 -10.63 -8.76 -3.05
N ILE A 182 -11.10 -9.35 -4.15
CA ILE A 182 -12.15 -8.79 -4.99
C ILE A 182 -13.46 -8.73 -4.22
N ALA A 183 -13.88 -9.84 -3.60
CA ALA A 183 -15.14 -9.90 -2.87
C ALA A 183 -15.19 -8.92 -1.70
N ASP A 184 -14.08 -8.76 -0.98
CA ASP A 184 -13.92 -7.78 0.10
C ASP A 184 -14.03 -6.35 -0.43
N LEU A 185 -13.33 -6.02 -1.53
CA LEU A 185 -13.43 -4.70 -2.16
C LEU A 185 -14.87 -4.41 -2.62
N VAL A 186 -15.54 -5.37 -3.27
CA VAL A 186 -16.94 -5.24 -3.70
C VAL A 186 -17.90 -5.15 -2.52
N ALA A 187 -17.64 -5.86 -1.42
CA ALA A 187 -18.45 -5.75 -0.21
C ALA A 187 -18.34 -4.37 0.45
N ARG A 188 -17.18 -3.73 0.36
CA ARG A 188 -16.92 -2.39 0.91
C ARG A 188 -17.44 -1.27 0.00
N ASP A 189 -17.28 -1.43 -1.31
CA ASP A 189 -17.87 -0.53 -2.32
C ASP A 189 -18.54 -1.36 -3.42
N GLY A 190 -19.86 -1.53 -3.28
CA GLY A 190 -20.70 -2.34 -4.17
C GLY A 190 -20.82 -1.80 -5.61
N ARG A 191 -20.18 -0.67 -5.91
CA ARG A 191 -20.09 -0.13 -7.26
C ARG A 191 -18.98 -0.79 -8.07
N PHE A 192 -17.96 -1.40 -7.44
CA PHE A 192 -16.88 -2.07 -8.17
C PHE A 192 -17.40 -3.24 -8.99
N ARG A 193 -16.99 -3.26 -10.26
CA ARG A 193 -17.26 -4.32 -11.22
C ARG A 193 -15.95 -4.77 -11.83
N PRO A 194 -15.64 -6.07 -11.83
CA PRO A 194 -14.49 -6.58 -12.56
C PRO A 194 -14.64 -6.29 -14.05
N ILE A 195 -13.62 -5.66 -14.65
CA ILE A 195 -13.51 -5.46 -16.10
C ILE A 195 -12.54 -6.47 -16.72
N HIS A 196 -11.58 -6.95 -15.92
CA HIS A 196 -10.64 -7.97 -16.32
C HIS A 196 -10.19 -8.79 -15.11
N CYS A 197 -10.23 -10.11 -15.22
CA CYS A 197 -9.65 -11.01 -14.22
C CYS A 197 -8.87 -12.11 -14.93
N GLU A 198 -7.62 -12.30 -14.54
CA GLU A 198 -6.81 -13.41 -15.04
C GLU A 198 -7.26 -14.73 -14.40
N ALA A 199 -7.67 -15.67 -15.25
CA ALA A 199 -8.07 -16.99 -14.80
C ALA A 199 -6.85 -17.81 -14.32
N GLU A 200 -7.06 -18.63 -13.29
CA GLU A 200 -6.12 -19.72 -12.98
C GLU A 200 -6.13 -20.74 -14.16
N ASP A 201 -5.26 -20.54 -15.15
CA ASP A 201 -5.32 -21.34 -16.38
C ASP A 201 -4.89 -22.80 -16.14
N ARG A 202 -5.85 -23.72 -16.25
CA ARG A 202 -5.62 -25.18 -16.18
C ARG A 202 -4.63 -25.67 -17.24
N ARG A 203 -4.50 -24.99 -18.39
CA ARG A 203 -3.57 -25.40 -19.47
C ARG A 203 -2.09 -25.26 -19.09
N ARG A 204 -1.77 -24.54 -18.00
CA ARG A 204 -0.41 -24.45 -17.44
C ARG A 204 0.14 -25.76 -16.87
N ARG A 205 -0.71 -26.75 -16.57
CA ARG A 205 -0.23 -28.08 -16.13
C ARG A 205 0.48 -28.86 -17.24
N LEU A 206 0.16 -28.60 -18.52
CA LEU A 206 0.71 -29.37 -19.65
C LEU A 206 2.07 -28.85 -20.13
N PHE A 207 2.32 -27.54 -20.03
CA PHE A 207 3.59 -26.94 -20.41
C PHE A 207 4.31 -26.53 -19.13
N ARG A 208 5.26 -27.36 -18.65
CA ARG A 208 6.18 -27.12 -17.52
C ARG A 208 7.07 -25.85 -17.71
N ARG A 209 6.48 -24.71 -18.01
CA ARG A 209 7.18 -23.43 -18.20
C ARG A 209 7.18 -22.68 -16.87
N ARG A 210 8.38 -22.21 -16.52
CA ARG A 210 8.81 -21.52 -15.29
C ARG A 210 8.13 -20.17 -14.99
N ALA A 211 6.93 -19.91 -15.49
CA ALA A 211 6.27 -18.64 -15.29
C ALA A 211 5.28 -18.76 -14.14
N GLY A 212 5.77 -18.61 -12.89
CA GLY A 212 4.90 -18.15 -11.82
C GLY A 212 4.41 -16.77 -12.22
N ARG A 213 3.09 -16.56 -12.32
CA ARG A 213 2.55 -15.29 -12.79
C ARG A 213 1.28 -14.91 -12.05
N LEU A 214 1.03 -13.61 -12.09
CA LEU A 214 0.72 -12.76 -10.95
C LEU A 214 -0.78 -12.62 -10.65
N GLY A 215 -1.65 -13.20 -11.49
CA GLY A 215 -3.10 -13.16 -11.29
C GLY A 215 -3.58 -11.75 -11.01
N ASN A 216 -3.71 -10.93 -12.05
CA ASN A 216 -4.24 -9.58 -11.91
C ASN A 216 -5.74 -9.54 -12.08
N ALA A 217 -6.38 -8.67 -11.30
CA ALA A 217 -7.74 -8.24 -11.54
C ALA A 217 -7.79 -6.73 -11.63
N ILE A 218 -8.55 -6.25 -12.61
CA ILE A 218 -8.82 -4.84 -12.83
C ILE A 218 -10.32 -4.67 -12.65
N LEU A 219 -10.70 -3.73 -11.80
CA LEU A 219 -12.07 -3.40 -11.45
C LEU A 219 -12.31 -1.91 -11.63
N ASP A 220 -13.55 -1.55 -11.85
CA ASP A 220 -14.01 -0.18 -12.04
C ASP A 220 -15.27 0.08 -11.22
N ASN A 221 -15.39 1.25 -10.58
CA ASN A 221 -16.61 1.72 -9.92
C ASN A 221 -17.23 3.00 -10.55
N GLY A 222 -16.69 3.48 -11.67
CA GLY A 222 -17.10 4.67 -12.40
C GLY A 222 -16.39 5.96 -11.98
N GLU A 223 -15.68 5.94 -10.85
CA GLU A 223 -14.90 7.06 -10.31
C GLU A 223 -13.39 6.76 -10.33
N GLU A 224 -13.03 5.52 -10.06
CA GLU A 224 -11.65 5.05 -10.00
C GLU A 224 -11.49 3.63 -10.53
N LEU A 225 -10.27 3.35 -10.99
CA LEU A 225 -9.77 2.02 -11.30
C LEU A 225 -9.17 1.40 -10.04
N ALA A 226 -9.56 0.17 -9.73
CA ALA A 226 -8.88 -0.66 -8.75
C ALA A 226 -8.14 -1.81 -9.43
N VAL A 227 -6.86 -1.96 -9.15
CA VAL A 227 -6.03 -3.06 -9.65
C VAL A 227 -5.57 -3.91 -8.49
N VAL A 228 -5.96 -5.18 -8.49
CA VAL A 228 -5.56 -6.18 -7.50
C VAL A 228 -4.51 -7.08 -8.13
N THR A 229 -3.35 -7.18 -7.50
CA THR A 229 -2.19 -7.97 -7.98
C THR A 229 -1.62 -8.84 -6.85
N ARG A 230 -0.80 -9.84 -7.18
CA ARG A 230 -0.03 -10.65 -6.21
C ARG A 230 1.11 -9.94 -5.46
N GLY A 231 1.16 -8.61 -5.49
CA GLY A 231 2.34 -7.86 -5.03
C GLY A 231 3.51 -8.01 -6.01
N LYS A 232 4.64 -7.34 -5.72
CA LYS A 232 5.79 -7.37 -6.63
C LYS A 232 6.40 -8.78 -6.77
N ASP A 233 6.45 -9.30 -7.99
CA ASP A 233 7.34 -10.40 -8.35
C ASP A 233 8.75 -9.81 -8.56
N GLU A 234 9.46 -9.57 -7.47
CA GLU A 234 10.90 -9.31 -7.55
C GLU A 234 11.63 -10.61 -7.90
N ARG A 235 11.43 -11.09 -9.14
CA ARG A 235 12.28 -12.09 -9.80
C ARG A 235 12.65 -13.26 -8.89
N LEU A 236 11.67 -13.95 -8.33
CA LEU A 236 11.92 -15.18 -7.60
C LEU A 236 12.38 -16.26 -8.60
N ARG A 237 13.69 -16.36 -8.78
CA ARG A 237 14.37 -17.54 -9.31
C ARG A 237 14.25 -18.67 -8.28
N GLY A 238 13.05 -19.21 -8.06
CA GLY A 238 12.84 -20.22 -7.03
C GLY A 238 11.40 -20.67 -6.84
N HIS A 239 11.21 -21.67 -5.98
CA HIS A 239 9.93 -22.24 -5.55
C HIS A 239 9.29 -21.46 -4.38
N GLU A 240 9.62 -20.18 -4.19
CA GLU A 240 9.09 -19.40 -3.08
C GLU A 240 7.63 -19.02 -3.37
N ALA A 241 6.78 -19.23 -2.36
CA ALA A 241 5.38 -18.92 -2.46
C ALA A 241 5.18 -17.40 -2.38
N VAL A 242 4.43 -16.86 -3.33
CA VAL A 242 4.02 -15.45 -3.35
C VAL A 242 2.81 -15.30 -2.44
N TYR A 243 3.00 -14.63 -1.30
CA TYR A 243 1.95 -14.34 -0.30
C TYR A 243 1.50 -12.88 -0.32
N GLY A 244 1.94 -12.12 -1.34
CA GLY A 244 1.61 -10.71 -1.49
C GLY A 244 0.22 -10.50 -2.07
N ILE A 245 -0.44 -9.44 -1.63
CA ILE A 245 -1.57 -8.82 -2.32
C ILE A 245 -1.34 -7.32 -2.34
N SER A 246 -1.59 -6.70 -3.48
CA SER A 246 -1.56 -5.25 -3.61
C SER A 246 -2.81 -4.75 -4.31
N TRP A 247 -3.43 -3.73 -3.73
CA TRP A 247 -4.51 -2.94 -4.29
C TRP A 247 -3.95 -1.59 -4.70
N LEU A 248 -4.01 -1.26 -5.98
CA LEU A 248 -3.77 0.08 -6.51
C LEU A 248 -5.12 0.72 -6.84
N PHE A 249 -5.38 1.89 -6.27
CA PHE A 249 -6.55 2.71 -6.54
C PHE A 249 -6.11 3.97 -7.30
N LEU A 250 -6.64 4.13 -8.51
CA LEU A 250 -6.30 5.22 -9.43
C LEU A 250 -7.58 5.91 -9.90
N PRO A 251 -7.87 7.13 -9.42
CA PRO A 251 -8.99 7.95 -9.90
C PRO A 251 -8.89 8.20 -11.40
N PHE A 252 -10.01 8.10 -12.13
CA PHE A 252 -9.99 8.42 -13.57
C PHE A 252 -9.64 9.88 -13.82
N ALA A 253 -9.98 10.78 -12.90
CA ALA A 253 -9.61 12.19 -12.99
C ALA A 253 -8.09 12.43 -13.02
N GLU A 254 -7.29 11.47 -12.52
CA GLU A 254 -5.82 11.54 -12.50
C GLU A 254 -5.16 10.67 -13.59
N LEU A 255 -5.92 9.81 -14.26
CA LEU A 255 -5.43 9.01 -15.39
C LEU A 255 -5.17 9.92 -16.60
N ARG A 256 -3.90 10.11 -16.98
CA ARG A 256 -3.46 10.95 -18.10
C ARG A 256 -3.30 10.18 -19.40
N GLY A 257 -3.26 8.86 -19.33
CA GLY A 257 -3.17 7.99 -20.50
C GLY A 257 -2.74 6.59 -20.12
N TYR A 258 -2.70 5.73 -21.12
CA TYR A 258 -2.20 4.38 -20.97
C TYR A 258 -1.44 3.95 -22.23
N LYS A 259 -0.65 2.90 -22.10
CA LYS A 259 0.05 2.25 -23.19
C LYS A 259 0.03 0.75 -22.98
N VAL A 260 -0.24 0.01 -24.04
CA VAL A 260 -0.01 -1.43 -24.06
C VAL A 260 1.30 -1.72 -24.76
N VAL A 261 2.16 -2.49 -24.10
CA VAL A 261 3.41 -3.00 -24.65
C VAL A 261 3.23 -4.49 -24.91
N GLU A 262 3.11 -4.84 -26.19
CA GLU A 262 3.06 -6.24 -26.61
C GLU A 262 4.37 -6.98 -26.29
N PRO A 263 4.31 -8.27 -25.94
CA PRO A 263 5.50 -9.05 -25.65
C PRO A 263 6.38 -9.19 -26.89
N ASN A 264 7.69 -9.18 -26.71
CA ASN A 264 8.59 -9.44 -27.82
C ASN A 264 8.45 -10.91 -28.26
N ILE A 265 7.91 -11.13 -29.47
CA ILE A 265 7.68 -12.47 -30.05
C ILE A 265 8.97 -13.31 -30.04
N ARG A 266 10.16 -12.69 -30.09
CA ARG A 266 11.47 -13.38 -30.05
C ARG A 266 11.87 -13.85 -28.65
N ARG A 267 11.25 -13.32 -27.58
CA ARG A 267 11.52 -13.68 -26.19
C ARG A 267 10.32 -14.42 -25.62
N LEU A 268 10.42 -15.74 -25.62
CA LEU A 268 9.38 -16.62 -25.08
C LEU A 268 9.10 -16.27 -23.61
N GLY A 269 7.86 -15.87 -23.33
CA GLY A 269 7.41 -15.64 -21.96
C GLY A 269 7.71 -14.24 -21.41
N GLU A 270 7.71 -13.20 -22.23
CA GLU A 270 7.41 -11.84 -21.75
C GLU A 270 5.87 -11.68 -21.60
N PRO A 271 5.36 -10.98 -20.57
CA PRO A 271 3.94 -10.64 -20.47
C PRO A 271 3.58 -9.48 -21.41
N VAL A 272 2.29 -9.27 -21.64
CA VAL A 272 1.80 -7.98 -22.17
C VAL A 272 1.86 -6.99 -21.00
N VAL A 273 2.36 -5.78 -21.19
CA VAL A 273 2.39 -4.77 -20.11
C VAL A 273 1.35 -3.69 -20.39
N LEU A 274 0.40 -3.51 -19.48
CA LEU A 274 -0.47 -2.33 -19.46
C LEU A 274 0.16 -1.28 -18.54
N SER A 275 0.62 -0.19 -19.14
CA SER A 275 1.22 0.94 -18.45
C SER A 275 0.19 2.05 -18.29
N LEU A 276 -0.15 2.41 -17.06
CA LEU A 276 -1.08 3.49 -16.72
C LEU A 276 -0.29 4.71 -16.26
N ARG A 277 -0.65 5.91 -16.74
CA ARG A 277 0.06 7.14 -16.41
C ARG A 277 -0.82 8.07 -15.59
N ALA A 278 -0.29 8.53 -14.46
CA ALA A 278 -0.85 9.60 -13.65
C ALA A 278 0.23 10.65 -13.40
N ASP A 279 -0.11 11.83 -12.90
CA ASP A 279 0.79 12.97 -12.81
C ASP A 279 2.15 12.67 -12.12
N GLY A 280 3.20 12.46 -12.93
CA GLY A 280 4.56 12.09 -12.50
C GLY A 280 4.78 10.61 -12.18
N HIS A 281 3.77 9.75 -12.37
CA HIS A 281 3.81 8.32 -12.04
C HIS A 281 3.41 7.44 -13.23
N GLU A 282 4.07 6.28 -13.34
CA GLU A 282 3.77 5.24 -14.33
C GLU A 282 3.58 3.92 -13.57
N PHE A 283 2.45 3.25 -13.81
CA PHE A 283 2.07 2.00 -13.17
C PHE A 283 2.03 0.89 -14.22
N ASP A 284 3.02 0.01 -14.19
CA ASP A 284 3.12 -1.11 -15.12
C ASP A 284 2.45 -2.35 -14.52
N LEU A 285 1.52 -2.92 -15.29
CA LEU A 285 0.75 -4.11 -14.95
C LEU A 285 1.09 -5.23 -15.95
N ASP A 286 1.69 -6.30 -15.44
CA ASP A 286 2.09 -7.47 -16.24
C ASP A 286 0.88 -8.39 -16.49
N LEU A 287 0.26 -8.29 -17.66
CA LEU A 287 -0.91 -9.06 -18.06
C LEU A 287 -0.55 -10.40 -18.73
N GLU A 288 -1.33 -11.43 -18.40
CA GLU A 288 -1.19 -12.78 -18.94
C GLU A 288 -1.93 -13.01 -20.26
N CYS A 289 -2.92 -12.17 -20.60
CA CYS A 289 -3.75 -12.34 -21.78
C CYS A 289 -3.47 -11.29 -22.87
N ASP A 290 -4.14 -11.46 -24.01
CA ASP A 290 -4.22 -10.43 -25.05
C ASP A 290 -4.91 -9.19 -24.48
N ALA A 291 -4.21 -8.05 -24.51
CA ALA A 291 -4.72 -6.78 -23.99
C ALA A 291 -5.73 -6.12 -24.93
N SER A 292 -6.02 -6.68 -26.10
CA SER A 292 -7.03 -6.16 -27.04
C SER A 292 -8.40 -5.91 -26.40
N VAL A 293 -8.82 -6.77 -25.46
CA VAL A 293 -10.06 -6.60 -24.68
C VAL A 293 -9.97 -5.38 -23.77
N LEU A 294 -8.86 -5.24 -23.04
CA LEU A 294 -8.63 -4.11 -22.14
C LEU A 294 -8.50 -2.78 -22.90
N ILE A 295 -7.81 -2.78 -24.04
CA ILE A 295 -7.66 -1.60 -24.90
C ILE A 295 -9.04 -1.15 -25.39
N THR A 296 -9.91 -2.07 -25.81
CA THR A 296 -11.25 -1.72 -26.29
C THR A 296 -12.06 -1.02 -25.20
N GLU A 297 -11.97 -1.48 -23.95
CA GLU A 297 -12.67 -0.85 -22.83
C GLU A 297 -12.01 0.47 -22.40
N LEU A 298 -10.67 0.56 -22.41
CA LEU A 298 -9.95 1.80 -22.07
C LEU A 298 -10.09 2.89 -23.14
N ASP A 299 -10.11 2.55 -24.44
CA ASP A 299 -10.27 3.50 -25.54
C ASP A 299 -11.67 4.12 -25.52
N ARG A 300 -12.70 3.33 -25.16
CA ARG A 300 -14.05 3.86 -24.91
C ARG A 300 -14.05 4.91 -23.80
N THR A 301 -13.19 4.74 -22.80
CA THR A 301 -13.05 5.66 -21.65
C THR A 301 -12.20 6.89 -22.00
N ALA A 302 -11.12 6.75 -22.76
CA ALA A 302 -10.15 7.82 -23.06
C ALA A 302 -10.60 8.79 -24.17
N VAL A 303 -11.33 8.30 -25.18
CA VAL A 303 -11.74 9.10 -26.35
C VAL A 303 -12.77 10.20 -26.02
N ARG A 304 -13.28 10.27 -24.79
CA ARG A 304 -14.24 11.32 -24.36
C ARG A 304 -13.70 12.29 -23.33
N SER A 305 -12.42 12.19 -22.99
CA SER A 305 -11.72 13.03 -22.01
C SER A 305 -10.85 14.11 -22.66
N CYS A 306 -10.82 14.19 -23.99
CA CYS A 306 -10.16 15.22 -24.79
C CYS A 306 -11.17 16.08 -25.54
#